data_AF-J0XB42-F1
#
_entry.id   AF-J0XB42-F1
#
_cell.length_a   1.000
_cell.length_b   1.000
_cell.length_c   1.000
_cell.angle_alpha   90.00
_cell.angle_beta   90.00
_cell.angle_gamma   90.00
#
_symmetry.space_group_name_H-M   'P 1'
#
loop_
_entity.id
_entity.type
_entity.pdbx_description
1 polymer ?
#
loop_
_entity_poly.entity_id
_entity_poly.type
_entity_poly.pdbx_seq_one_letter_code
_entity_poly.pdbx_strand_id
1 'polypeptide(L)'
;MTRISPALLARIVDALAPRVRKRVDAYLAEGVEAGPATRVAGATVRLADVGVLTEEDQIVCDCLLAPRCAHRAVVALSLEVACDGPEAGGGGEERCANSGPAPGEDPAASGDSPAPGEAPAGAP
;
A
#
# COMPACT_ATOMS: atom_id res chain seq x y z
N MET A 1 19.02 -3.60 1.58
CA MET A 1 17.73 -2.89 1.48
C MET A 1 17.02 -3.05 2.80
N THR A 2 16.56 -1.95 3.39
CA THR A 2 15.82 -1.97 4.66
C THR A 2 14.38 -2.41 4.40
N ARG A 3 13.86 -3.35 5.18
CA ARG A 3 12.48 -3.83 5.11
C ARG A 3 11.68 -3.36 6.32
N ILE A 4 10.36 -3.48 6.28
CA ILE A 4 9.47 -3.17 7.40
C ILE A 4 8.66 -4.39 7.83
N SER A 5 8.54 -4.62 9.14
CA SER A 5 7.67 -5.67 9.66
C SER A 5 6.19 -5.35 9.39
N PRO A 6 5.35 -6.35 9.07
CA PRO A 6 3.92 -6.13 8.86
C PRO A 6 3.23 -5.47 10.06
N ALA A 7 3.63 -5.88 11.28
CA ALA A 7 3.09 -5.33 12.53
C ALA A 7 3.44 -3.85 12.73
N LEU A 8 4.63 -3.40 12.35
CA LEU A 8 4.98 -1.98 12.41
C LEU A 8 4.20 -1.19 11.35
N LEU A 9 4.13 -1.69 10.12
CA LEU A 9 3.41 -1.01 9.04
C LEU A 9 1.93 -0.81 9.37
N ALA A 10 1.26 -1.83 9.92
CA ALA A 10 -0.13 -1.74 10.37
C ALA A 10 -0.31 -0.66 11.45
N ARG A 11 0.54 -0.65 12.49
CA ARG A 11 0.52 0.36 13.56
C ARG A 11 0.65 1.78 13.01
N ILE A 12 1.53 1.98 12.02
CA ILE A 12 1.73 3.29 11.38
C ILE A 12 0.44 3.75 10.68
N VAL A 13 -0.17 2.89 9.85
CA VAL A 13 -1.38 3.21 9.08
C VAL A 13 -2.59 3.44 9.99
N ASP A 14 -2.74 2.63 11.03
CA ASP A 14 -3.84 2.73 11.99
C ASP A 14 -3.80 4.01 12.82
N ALA A 15 -2.61 4.54 13.09
CA ALA A 15 -2.44 5.81 13.80
C ALA A 15 -2.82 7.06 12.97
N LEU A 16 -3.05 6.93 11.65
CA LEU A 16 -3.32 8.06 10.77
C LEU A 16 -4.79 8.51 10.82
N ALA A 17 -4.98 9.81 11.02
CA ALA A 17 -6.29 10.43 10.82
C ALA A 17 -6.70 10.39 9.32
N PRO A 18 -8.01 10.37 8.99
CA PRO A 18 -8.48 10.26 7.60
C PRO A 18 -7.90 11.32 6.64
N ARG A 19 -7.74 12.56 7.13
CA ARG A 19 -7.14 13.65 6.35
C ARG A 19 -5.67 13.41 6.02
N VAL A 20 -4.94 12.70 6.89
CA VAL A 20 -3.53 12.35 6.69
C VAL A 20 -3.41 11.20 5.70
N ARG A 21 -4.29 10.19 5.78
CA ARG A 21 -4.36 9.09 4.79
C ARG A 21 -4.52 9.62 3.36
N LYS A 22 -5.45 10.56 3.15
CA LYS A 22 -5.63 11.21 1.84
C LYS A 22 -4.36 11.90 1.31
N ARG A 23 -3.53 12.47 2.21
CA ARG A 23 -2.24 13.07 1.80
C ARG A 23 -1.19 12.01 1.49
N VAL A 24 -1.16 10.92 2.23
CA VAL A 24 -0.30 9.77 1.95
C VAL A 24 -0.57 9.26 0.53
N ASP A 25 -1.83 9.05 0.18
CA ASP A 25 -2.22 8.58 -1.15
C ASP A 25 -1.75 9.54 -2.26
N ALA A 26 -1.86 10.85 -2.04
CA ALA A 26 -1.39 11.85 -2.99
C ALA A 26 0.13 11.79 -3.20
N TYR A 27 0.90 11.67 -2.12
CA TYR A 27 2.36 11.56 -2.22
C TYR A 27 2.82 10.23 -2.82
N LEU A 28 2.11 9.13 -2.56
CA LEU A 28 2.39 7.84 -3.22
C LEU A 28 2.18 7.92 -4.74
N ALA A 29 1.15 8.65 -5.18
CA ALA A 29 0.90 8.87 -6.60
C ALA A 29 1.99 9.73 -7.29
N GLU A 30 2.72 10.56 -6.55
CA GLU A 30 3.85 11.34 -7.06
C GLU A 30 5.12 10.49 -7.26
N GLY A 31 5.18 9.31 -6.63
CA GLY A 31 6.34 8.42 -6.64
C GLY A 31 7.39 8.83 -5.61
N VAL A 32 7.63 7.96 -4.62
CA VAL A 32 8.64 8.19 -3.57
C VAL A 32 9.56 6.98 -3.46
N GLU A 33 10.83 7.21 -3.78
CA GLU A 33 11.91 6.23 -3.60
C GLU A 33 12.44 6.30 -2.16
N ALA A 34 12.17 5.25 -1.38
CA ALA A 34 12.61 5.16 0.01
C ALA A 34 14.08 4.75 0.12
N GLY A 35 14.84 5.45 0.95
CA GLY A 35 16.24 5.18 1.25
C GLY A 35 16.58 5.55 2.71
N PRO A 36 17.86 5.50 3.11
CA PRO A 36 18.27 5.79 4.49
C PRO A 36 17.88 7.18 4.98
N ALA A 37 17.84 8.15 4.06
CA ALA A 37 17.24 9.45 4.27
C ALA A 37 16.45 9.86 3.01
N THR A 38 15.14 10.06 3.15
CA THR A 38 14.24 10.40 2.05
C THR A 38 13.58 11.75 2.32
N ARG A 39 13.53 12.60 1.30
CA ARG A 39 12.83 13.88 1.38
C ARG A 39 11.43 13.73 0.81
N VAL A 40 10.41 14.09 1.59
CA VAL A 40 9.00 14.07 1.18
C VAL A 40 8.38 15.42 1.49
N ALA A 41 7.90 16.13 0.46
CA ALA A 41 7.25 17.44 0.60
C ALA A 41 8.01 18.46 1.49
N GLY A 42 9.35 18.43 1.44
CA GLY A 42 10.23 19.33 2.21
C GLY A 42 10.63 18.83 3.60
N ALA A 43 10.02 17.76 4.12
CA ALA A 43 10.44 17.09 5.35
C ALA A 43 11.46 15.98 5.04
N THR A 44 12.35 15.70 5.99
CA THR A 44 13.31 14.59 5.94
C THR A 44 12.82 13.44 6.81
N VAL A 45 12.75 12.24 6.24
CA VAL A 45 12.54 10.99 6.96
C VAL A 45 13.84 10.21 6.97
N ARG A 46 14.25 9.72 8.14
CA ARG A 46 15.44 8.90 8.34
C ARG A 46 15.05 7.53 8.84
N LEU A 47 15.69 6.51 8.26
CA LEU A 47 15.55 5.13 8.68
C LEU A 47 16.76 4.74 9.53
N ALA A 48 16.52 3.94 10.56
CA ALA A 48 17.60 3.27 11.27
C ALA A 48 18.33 2.29 10.33
N ASP A 49 19.64 2.16 10.50
CA ASP A 49 20.46 1.24 9.72
C ASP A 49 20.32 -0.20 10.26
N VAL A 50 19.16 -0.79 10.01
CA VAL A 50 18.78 -2.14 10.40
C VAL A 50 18.17 -2.89 9.22
N GLY A 51 18.24 -4.23 9.26
CA GLY A 51 17.67 -5.07 8.20
C GLY A 51 16.15 -5.00 8.10
N VAL A 52 15.46 -5.05 9.25
CA VAL A 52 14.00 -5.01 9.34
C VAL A 52 13.56 -4.02 10.43
N LEU A 53 12.70 -3.08 10.07
CA LEU A 53 12.12 -2.09 10.96
C LEU A 53 10.94 -2.71 11.72
N THR A 54 11.02 -2.69 13.05
CA THR A 54 10.06 -3.30 13.98
C THR A 54 9.50 -2.30 14.99
N GLU A 55 10.22 -1.22 15.25
CA GLU A 55 9.85 -0.19 16.23
C GLU A 55 9.61 1.17 15.59
N GLU A 56 8.80 1.99 16.26
CA GLU A 56 8.35 3.26 15.70
C GLU A 56 9.47 4.32 15.58
N ASP A 57 10.40 4.33 16.53
CA ASP A 57 11.53 5.26 16.61
C ASP A 57 12.62 4.99 15.56
N GLN A 58 12.53 3.85 14.87
CA GLN A 58 13.43 3.51 13.77
C GLN A 58 13.09 4.26 12.47
N ILE A 59 11.96 4.97 12.43
CA ILE A 59 11.53 5.81 11.31
C ILE A 59 11.24 7.22 11.83
N VAL A 60 12.22 8.11 11.71
CA VAL A 60 12.15 9.46 12.28
C VAL A 60 11.87 10.48 11.19
N CYS A 61 10.86 11.32 11.38
CA CYS A 61 10.60 12.46 10.51
C CYS A 61 10.84 13.76 11.28
N ASP A 62 11.47 14.75 10.63
CA ASP A 62 11.77 16.07 11.21
C ASP A 62 10.57 17.05 11.22
N CYS A 63 9.40 16.64 10.71
CA CYS A 63 8.23 17.50 10.68
C CYS A 63 7.50 17.54 12.05
N LEU A 64 6.81 18.64 12.31
CA LEU A 64 6.09 18.88 13.58
C LEU A 64 4.94 17.89 13.87
N LEU A 65 4.50 17.12 12.87
CA LEU A 65 3.43 16.12 13.02
C LEU A 65 3.96 14.71 13.34
N ALA A 66 5.27 14.55 13.51
CA ALA A 66 5.85 13.26 13.90
C ALA A 66 5.27 12.79 15.26
N PRO A 67 5.04 11.49 15.47
CA PRO A 67 5.27 10.37 14.54
C PRO A 67 4.08 10.05 13.62
N ARG A 68 2.99 10.83 13.66
CA ARG A 68 1.73 10.60 12.93
C ARG A 68 1.60 11.49 11.71
N CYS A 69 2.65 11.55 10.89
CA CYS A 69 2.70 12.40 9.71
C CYS A 69 2.60 11.59 8.41
N ALA A 70 2.13 12.24 7.34
CA ALA A 70 2.06 11.62 6.02
C ALA A 70 3.44 11.23 5.50
N HIS A 71 4.48 12.04 5.76
CA HIS A 71 5.84 11.79 5.26
C HIS A 71 6.38 10.44 5.75
N ARG A 72 6.27 10.18 7.07
CA ARG A 72 6.68 8.91 7.67
C ARG A 72 5.90 7.73 7.09
N ALA A 73 4.59 7.88 6.97
CA ALA A 73 3.73 6.82 6.44
C ALA A 73 4.03 6.48 4.98
N VAL A 74 4.26 7.48 4.13
CA VAL A 74 4.65 7.28 2.73
C VAL A 74 5.95 6.51 2.64
N VAL A 75 6.98 6.94 3.38
CA VAL A 75 8.26 6.21 3.37
C VAL A 75 8.09 4.78 3.85
N ALA A 76 7.31 4.55 4.92
CA ALA A 76 7.02 3.20 5.41
C ALA A 76 6.29 2.33 4.37
N LEU A 77 5.35 2.91 3.62
CA LEU A 77 4.58 2.21 2.57
C LEU A 77 5.40 1.98 1.28
N SER A 78 6.46 2.76 1.05
CA SER A 78 7.41 2.55 -0.05
C SER A 78 8.47 1.49 0.24
N LEU A 79 8.53 0.94 1.47
CA LEU A 79 9.47 -0.12 1.83
C LEU A 79 8.92 -1.50 1.48
N GLU A 80 9.84 -2.42 1.20
CA GLU A 80 9.51 -3.85 1.14
C GLU A 80 9.02 -4.34 2.51
N VAL A 81 7.89 -5.04 2.52
CA VAL A 81 7.36 -5.70 3.72
C VAL A 81 8.14 -6.99 3.95
N ALA A 82 8.65 -7.18 5.17
CA ALA A 82 9.28 -8.42 5.57
C ALA A 82 8.24 -9.54 5.63
N CYS A 83 8.59 -10.71 5.09
CA CYS A 83 7.74 -11.90 5.19
C CYS A 83 7.99 -12.55 6.57
N ASP A 84 6.93 -12.81 7.34
CA ASP A 84 6.99 -13.53 8.61
C ASP A 84 7.25 -15.03 8.32
N GLY A 85 8.50 -15.37 8.02
CA GLY A 85 9.00 -16.74 7.98
C GLY A 85 9.84 -17.02 9.23
N PRO A 86 9.83 -18.25 9.78
CA PRO A 86 10.80 -18.60 10.80
C PRO A 86 12.20 -18.50 10.19
N GLU A 87 13.01 -17.57 10.70
CA GLU A 87 14.43 -17.48 10.38
C GLU A 87 15.13 -18.73 10.94
N ALA A 88 15.12 -19.81 10.17
CA ALA A 88 15.95 -20.98 10.37
C ALA A 88 16.69 -21.23 9.05
N GLY A 89 18.01 -21.12 9.11
CA GLY A 89 18.88 -21.00 7.94
C GLY A 89 18.75 -22.10 6.89
N GLY A 90 19.09 -21.71 5.66
CA GLY A 90 19.55 -22.61 4.61
C GLY A 90 18.46 -23.06 3.64
N GLY A 91 18.46 -22.43 2.45
CA GLY A 91 18.03 -23.04 1.20
C GLY A 91 16.52 -23.23 1.03
N GLY A 92 15.86 -22.21 0.50
CA GLY A 92 14.47 -22.31 0.08
C GLY A 92 14.01 -21.01 -0.57
N GLU A 93 14.22 -20.90 -1.87
CA GLU A 93 13.55 -19.93 -2.72
C GLU A 93 12.03 -20.14 -2.63
N GLU A 94 11.33 -19.35 -1.80
CA GLU A 94 9.87 -19.29 -1.85
C GLU A 94 9.36 -17.86 -1.69
N ARG A 95 9.53 -17.14 -2.81
CA ARG A 95 8.58 -16.23 -3.46
C ARG A 95 7.50 -15.60 -2.55
N CYS A 96 7.78 -14.40 -2.06
CA CYS A 96 6.71 -13.43 -1.76
C CYS A 96 6.15 -12.93 -3.11
N ALA A 97 5.26 -13.74 -3.70
CA ALA A 97 4.55 -13.42 -4.93
C ALA A 97 3.57 -12.30 -4.65
N ASN A 98 3.88 -11.11 -5.16
CA ASN A 98 2.87 -10.23 -5.72
C ASN A 98 2.13 -11.00 -6.84
N SER A 99 1.15 -11.83 -6.46
CA SER A 99 0.14 -12.35 -7.37
C SER A 99 -1.07 -11.43 -7.25
N GLY A 100 -1.15 -10.47 -8.17
CA GLY A 100 -2.37 -9.73 -8.42
C GLY A 100 -3.55 -10.67 -8.73
N PRO A 101 -4.79 -10.18 -8.59
CA PRO A 101 -5.95 -10.99 -8.91
C PRO A 101 -5.93 -11.37 -10.40
N ALA A 102 -5.93 -12.67 -10.68
CA ALA A 102 -6.20 -13.17 -12.01
C ALA A 102 -7.63 -12.75 -12.42
N PRO A 103 -7.85 -12.13 -13.60
CA PRO A 103 -9.18 -12.02 -14.15
C PRO A 103 -9.60 -13.43 -14.60
N GLY A 104 -10.50 -14.04 -13.85
CA GLY A 104 -11.24 -15.21 -14.31
C GLY A 104 -12.30 -14.76 -15.30
N GLU A 105 -11.95 -14.76 -16.58
CA GLU A 105 -12.91 -14.88 -17.68
C GLU A 105 -13.01 -16.36 -18.04
N ASP A 106 -14.23 -16.88 -18.12
CA ASP A 106 -14.58 -18.06 -18.93
C ASP A 106 -16.11 -18.08 -19.20
N PRO A 107 -16.57 -18.71 -20.30
CA PRO A 107 -17.62 -18.17 -21.17
C PRO A 107 -18.92 -19.01 -21.28
N ALA A 108 -19.92 -18.39 -21.90
CA ALA A 108 -21.02 -18.95 -22.72
C ALA A 108 -22.14 -19.81 -22.08
N ALA A 109 -23.38 -19.31 -22.17
CA ALA A 109 -24.54 -20.12 -22.53
C ALA A 109 -25.61 -19.28 -23.25
N SER A 110 -25.86 -19.64 -24.51
CA SER A 110 -26.92 -19.12 -25.39
C SER A 110 -28.32 -19.39 -24.84
N GLY A 111 -29.23 -18.44 -25.06
CA GLY A 111 -30.68 -18.63 -25.02
C GLY A 111 -31.34 -17.71 -26.06
N ASP A 112 -31.97 -18.31 -27.06
CA ASP A 112 -32.54 -17.71 -28.26
C ASP A 112 -34.09 -17.64 -28.17
N SER A 113 -34.62 -16.41 -28.19
CA SER A 113 -35.89 -15.87 -28.78
C SER A 113 -37.29 -16.43 -28.43
N PRO A 114 -38.44 -15.80 -28.83
CA PRO A 114 -38.72 -14.46 -29.43
C PRO A 114 -39.89 -13.62 -28.78
N ALA A 115 -40.10 -12.43 -29.38
CA ALA A 115 -41.03 -11.27 -29.28
C ALA A 115 -42.57 -11.53 -29.12
N PRO A 116 -43.53 -10.54 -29.17
CA PRO A 116 -43.47 -9.09 -29.51
C PRO A 116 -44.36 -8.11 -28.66
N GLY A 117 -44.32 -6.81 -28.96
CA GLY A 117 -45.34 -5.84 -28.50
C GLY A 117 -45.02 -4.37 -28.79
N GLU A 118 -45.80 -3.77 -29.66
CA GLU A 118 -45.68 -2.48 -30.34
C GLU A 118 -46.02 -1.23 -29.46
N ALA A 119 -45.61 -0.03 -29.91
CA ALA A 119 -45.72 1.31 -29.29
C ALA A 119 -47.16 1.95 -29.43
N PRO A 120 -47.43 3.29 -29.29
CA PRO A 120 -46.68 4.46 -28.78
C PRO A 120 -47.51 5.51 -27.94
N ALA A 121 -46.83 6.63 -27.57
CA ALA A 121 -47.30 8.03 -27.41
C ALA A 121 -48.19 8.50 -26.22
N GLY A 122 -47.81 9.65 -25.62
CA GLY A 122 -48.71 10.51 -24.82
C GLY A 122 -48.00 11.55 -23.93
N ALA A 123 -48.14 12.83 -24.26
CA ALA A 123 -47.66 14.01 -23.51
C ALA A 123 -48.52 14.31 -22.26
N PRO A 124 -48.09 15.27 -21.42
CA PRO A 124 -48.89 16.50 -21.31
C PRO A 124 -48.11 17.79 -21.64
#